data_AF-A0AA43ZGQ9-F1
#
_entry.id   AF-A0AA43ZGQ9-F1
#
_cell.length_a   1.000
_cell.length_b   1.000
_cell.length_c   1.000
_cell.angle_alpha   90.00
_cell.angle_beta   90.00
_cell.angle_gamma   90.00
#
_symmetry.space_group_name_H-M   'P 1'
#
loop_
_entity.id
_entity.type
_entity.pdbx_description
1 polymer ?
#
loop_
_entity_poly.entity_id
_entity_poly.type
_entity_poly.pdbx_seq_one_letter_code
_entity_poly.pdbx_strand_id
1 'polypeptide(L)'
;MHPSNIYATKEALKEWAAQSFSSDDTGGISLIPHIESFSANTRLAITVVRFGRVLTTLYAYAAIAARNADTGREVNVGSVVYGETNGPLAFWSGSAWTVDAFVVSPALRGALSSIASSLVILDGVPIPGPQGTTEFSDLEGLPSTLEGYGITDGATSAQIDAIAKRAVFVTDHGAVPDCTGQGVGTDVGPALKAAWDHAISTIGDGACIVLPQGRYRQSTPVVLDGQGRHNVSLVCEGTITPDNVAMTVIAVRNMIGFRMKASFLKGGRWNSGASSYGYYVDYSTTADVVSGGGQEAVLVQGVFDCTVDLSAFGYAGRLINVGSRIDPSHPQTGAMKGCLTTNRDHDFSKPSVAQSLWSDTSVIGQGNWGHLDRLTCDFDVWGPVWRNWNDISVSEIDAGFHYTGPKFEGCEVCEFDNFYVGTISAPIAGAAHVSILPSTERNSSQFRSTKMRFLDHGDGLKIKNATSVKIGRLDGGGVGALTMIDIDNSQVVHIDSASLNAGERALRVTGGGSDQIYIGLNGRGTVTDNHVHVAANVGGLVVLNNLNLNQAAAGKSLVKVDGPALVFIEMPLLYSTDGNITDLAAGNKVHIRNGAVLGAAGLSKSAAPRTILGTVGNDGGYI
;
A
#
# COMPACT_ATOMS: atom_id res chain seq x y z
N MET A 1 -7.62 1.13 47.02
CA MET A 1 -6.90 0.42 45.93
C MET A 1 -7.92 -0.39 45.18
N HIS A 2 -8.25 0.01 43.95
CA HIS A 2 -9.17 -0.75 43.10
C HIS A 2 -8.49 -2.05 42.65
N PRO A 3 -9.11 -3.23 42.82
CA PRO A 3 -8.59 -4.43 42.20
C PRO A 3 -8.81 -4.30 40.69
N SER A 4 -7.73 -4.16 39.95
CA SER A 4 -7.71 -4.20 38.50
C SER A 4 -8.00 -5.63 38.06
N ASN A 5 -9.15 -5.83 37.42
CA ASN A 5 -9.49 -7.08 36.74
C ASN A 5 -8.47 -7.32 35.62
N ILE A 6 -7.61 -8.33 35.81
CA ILE A 6 -6.68 -8.80 34.79
C ILE A 6 -7.49 -9.67 33.83
N TYR A 7 -8.06 -9.05 32.80
CA TYR A 7 -8.35 -9.79 31.58
C TYR A 7 -6.99 -10.13 30.95
N ALA A 8 -6.75 -11.41 30.64
CA ALA A 8 -5.57 -11.78 29.85
C ALA A 8 -5.67 -11.04 28.51
N THR A 9 -4.83 -10.02 28.32
CA THR A 9 -4.78 -9.29 27.05
C THR A 9 -4.27 -10.24 25.97
N LYS A 10 -4.66 -10.00 24.71
CA LYS A 10 -4.13 -10.73 23.55
C LYS A 10 -2.59 -10.78 23.55
N GLU A 11 -1.95 -9.73 24.07
CA GLU A 11 -0.49 -9.65 24.21
C GLU A 11 0.07 -10.58 25.30
N ALA A 12 -0.60 -10.72 26.45
CA ALA A 12 -0.20 -11.70 27.47
C ALA A 12 -0.32 -13.15 26.96
N LEU A 13 -1.32 -13.44 26.13
CA LEU A 13 -1.47 -14.75 25.49
C LEU A 13 -0.38 -15.02 24.45
N LYS A 14 0.07 -13.99 23.71
CA LYS A 14 1.18 -14.10 22.73
C LYS A 14 2.51 -14.33 23.42
N GLU A 15 2.78 -13.61 24.49
CA GLU A 15 3.97 -13.80 25.30
C GLU A 15 4.04 -15.22 25.87
N TRP A 16 2.88 -15.81 26.19
CA TRP A 16 2.78 -17.19 26.62
C TRP A 16 3.00 -18.21 25.50
N ALA A 17 2.41 -17.99 24.31
CA ALA A 17 2.63 -18.86 23.16
C ALA A 17 4.09 -18.86 22.65
N ALA A 18 4.84 -17.79 22.93
CA ALA A 18 6.26 -17.71 22.62
C ALA A 18 7.16 -18.53 23.56
N GLN A 19 6.65 -18.97 24.72
CA GLN A 19 7.40 -19.83 25.63
C GLN A 19 7.38 -21.26 25.08
N SER A 20 8.54 -21.70 24.59
CA SER A 20 8.73 -23.08 24.13
C SER A 20 8.79 -24.01 25.34
N PHE A 21 7.89 -25.00 25.42
CA PHE A 21 7.88 -26.02 26.47
C PHE A 21 8.48 -27.32 25.93
N SER A 22 9.81 -27.45 25.97
CA SER A 22 10.46 -28.77 25.83
C SER A 22 10.62 -29.36 27.23
N SER A 23 9.79 -30.33 27.59
CA SER A 23 10.09 -31.17 28.76
C SER A 23 10.97 -32.32 28.29
N ASP A 24 12.28 -32.13 28.41
CA ASP A 24 13.27 -33.20 28.20
C ASP A 24 13.02 -34.40 29.14
N ASP A 25 12.19 -34.24 30.18
CA ASP A 25 11.89 -35.26 31.19
C ASP A 25 10.61 -36.12 30.94
N THR A 26 9.88 -36.00 29.83
CA THR A 26 8.59 -36.71 29.66
C THR A 26 8.45 -37.55 28.38
N GLY A 27 9.43 -38.41 28.09
CA GLY A 27 9.23 -39.56 27.19
C GLY A 27 8.77 -39.23 25.75
N GLY A 28 9.26 -38.11 25.20
CA GLY A 28 9.02 -37.68 23.82
C GLY A 28 7.72 -36.91 23.57
N ILE A 29 7.07 -36.41 24.62
CA ILE A 29 5.89 -35.53 24.52
C ILE A 29 6.34 -34.07 24.44
N SER A 30 5.86 -33.35 23.42
CA SER A 30 6.04 -31.91 23.22
C SER A 30 4.69 -31.19 23.34
N LEU A 31 4.68 -30.06 24.03
CA LEU A 31 3.50 -29.20 24.20
C LEU A 31 3.70 -27.93 23.40
N ILE A 32 2.84 -27.72 22.40
CA ILE A 32 2.96 -26.59 21.46
C ILE A 32 1.79 -25.62 21.73
N PRO A 33 2.02 -24.58 22.54
CA PRO A 33 1.02 -23.54 22.76
C PRO A 33 0.84 -22.70 21.50
N HIS A 34 -0.40 -22.40 21.15
CA HIS A 34 -0.75 -21.48 20.07
C HIS A 34 -2.07 -20.79 20.37
N ILE A 35 -2.32 -19.68 19.70
CA ILE A 35 -3.54 -18.91 19.87
C ILE A 35 -4.51 -19.26 18.75
N GLU A 36 -5.70 -19.70 19.12
CA GLU A 36 -6.81 -19.81 18.16
C GLU A 36 -7.83 -18.70 18.41
N SER A 37 -8.31 -18.10 17.33
CA SER A 37 -9.44 -17.16 17.39
C SER A 37 -10.65 -17.83 16.76
N PHE A 38 -11.67 -18.12 17.58
CA PHE A 38 -12.96 -18.58 17.10
C PHE A 38 -13.98 -17.48 17.39
N SER A 39 -14.37 -16.73 16.35
CA SER A 39 -15.20 -15.52 16.47
C SER A 39 -14.57 -14.44 17.38
N ALA A 40 -15.36 -13.78 18.24
CA ALA A 40 -14.92 -12.69 19.12
C ALA A 40 -14.08 -13.14 20.33
N ASN A 41 -13.86 -14.44 20.53
CA ASN A 41 -13.13 -14.97 21.69
C ASN A 41 -11.79 -15.58 21.26
N THR A 42 -10.70 -14.95 21.69
CA THR A 42 -9.36 -15.51 21.58
C THR A 42 -9.14 -16.53 22.69
N ARG A 43 -8.67 -17.74 22.34
CA ARG A 43 -8.36 -18.81 23.30
C ARG A 43 -6.94 -19.31 23.13
N LEU A 44 -6.41 -19.84 24.22
CA LEU A 44 -5.13 -20.51 24.26
C LEU A 44 -5.35 -22.01 24.03
N ALA A 45 -4.78 -22.52 22.94
CA ALA A 45 -4.77 -23.92 22.59
C ALA A 45 -3.37 -24.49 22.84
N ILE A 46 -3.29 -25.70 23.37
CA ILE A 46 -2.03 -26.41 23.57
C ILE A 46 -2.13 -27.73 22.84
N THR A 47 -1.38 -27.85 21.74
CA THR A 47 -1.30 -29.12 20.99
C THR A 47 -0.32 -30.05 21.70
N VAL A 48 -0.78 -31.25 22.02
CA VAL A 48 0.06 -32.31 22.58
C VAL A 48 0.57 -33.16 21.42
N VAL A 49 1.88 -33.16 21.21
CA VAL A 49 2.55 -33.91 20.14
C VAL A 49 3.45 -34.97 20.77
N ARG A 50 3.46 -36.19 20.23
CA ARG A 50 4.45 -37.22 20.61
C ARG A 50 5.06 -37.83 19.36
N PHE A 51 6.39 -37.87 19.29
CA PHE A 51 7.14 -38.38 18.12
C PHE A 51 6.65 -37.81 16.77
N GLY A 52 6.32 -36.50 16.74
CA GLY A 52 5.84 -35.82 15.54
C GLY A 52 4.36 -36.01 15.19
N ARG A 53 3.61 -36.83 15.94
CA ARG A 53 2.16 -37.00 15.75
C ARG A 53 1.37 -36.20 16.77
N VAL A 54 0.38 -35.42 16.31
CA VAL A 54 -0.58 -34.71 17.17
C VAL A 54 -1.49 -35.74 17.83
N LEU A 55 -1.50 -35.77 19.16
CA LEU A 55 -2.38 -36.64 19.95
C LEU A 55 -3.71 -35.94 20.23
N THR A 56 -3.67 -34.71 20.73
CA THR A 56 -4.86 -33.94 21.09
C THR A 56 -4.56 -32.45 21.18
N THR A 57 -5.59 -31.63 21.30
CA THR A 57 -5.48 -30.18 21.58
C THR A 57 -6.28 -29.86 22.84
N LEU A 58 -5.60 -29.31 23.84
CA LEU A 58 -6.21 -28.84 25.08
C LEU A 58 -6.59 -27.37 24.95
N TYR A 59 -7.83 -27.03 25.32
CA TYR A 59 -8.30 -25.64 25.32
C TYR A 59 -8.41 -25.12 26.75
N ALA A 60 -7.70 -24.03 27.02
CA ALA A 60 -7.84 -23.29 28.26
C ALA A 60 -8.84 -22.14 28.07
N TYR A 61 -9.95 -22.18 28.80
CA TYR A 61 -10.94 -21.11 28.81
C TYR A 61 -10.76 -20.25 30.07
N ALA A 62 -10.69 -18.93 29.90
CA ALA A 62 -10.88 -18.00 31.00
C ALA A 62 -12.40 -17.84 31.22
N ALA A 63 -12.96 -18.52 32.22
CA ALA A 63 -14.37 -18.32 32.57
C ALA A 63 -14.55 -17.04 33.42
N ILE A 64 -15.68 -16.38 33.23
CA ILE A 64 -16.11 -15.18 33.95
C ILE A 64 -16.21 -15.48 35.46
N ALA A 65 -15.69 -14.56 36.28
CA ALA A 65 -15.62 -14.67 37.73
C ALA A 65 -16.94 -15.07 38.38
N ALA A 66 -16.93 -16.10 39.22
CA ALA A 66 -18.03 -16.40 40.12
C ALA A 66 -17.76 -15.74 41.48
N ARG A 67 -18.75 -15.05 42.05
CA ARG A 67 -18.66 -14.52 43.42
C ARG A 67 -18.73 -15.67 44.41
N ASN A 68 -17.70 -15.81 45.23
CA ASN A 68 -17.72 -16.74 46.35
C ASN A 68 -18.75 -16.25 47.38
N ALA A 69 -19.75 -17.08 47.68
CA ALA A 69 -20.89 -16.72 48.53
C ALA A 69 -20.50 -16.42 49.99
N ASP A 70 -19.41 -17.01 50.48
CA ASP A 70 -19.01 -16.88 51.89
C ASP A 70 -18.10 -15.67 52.13
N THR A 71 -17.40 -15.19 51.10
CA THR A 71 -16.40 -14.11 51.22
C THR A 71 -16.73 -12.85 50.41
N GLY A 72 -17.73 -12.91 49.53
CA GLY A 72 -18.13 -11.80 48.66
C GLY A 72 -17.08 -11.40 47.61
N ARG A 73 -15.96 -12.14 47.51
CA ARG A 73 -14.88 -11.89 46.54
C ARG A 73 -15.15 -12.62 45.22
N GLU A 74 -14.75 -11.98 44.13
CA GLU A 74 -14.71 -12.60 42.80
C GLU A 74 -13.56 -13.62 42.76
N VAL A 75 -13.89 -14.88 42.43
CA VAL A 75 -12.91 -15.96 42.26
C VAL A 75 -12.90 -16.36 40.80
N ASN A 76 -11.72 -16.31 40.18
CA ASN A 76 -11.51 -16.83 38.83
C ASN A 76 -11.41 -18.36 38.91
N VAL A 77 -12.43 -19.04 38.40
CA VAL A 77 -12.42 -20.49 38.24
C VAL A 77 -12.00 -20.78 36.80
N GLY A 78 -10.72 -21.15 36.60
CA GLY A 78 -10.29 -21.68 35.31
C GLY A 78 -10.91 -23.06 35.09
N SER A 79 -11.56 -23.27 33.94
CA SER A 79 -12.00 -24.59 33.50
C SER A 79 -11.12 -25.07 32.35
N VAL A 80 -10.57 -26.27 32.48
CA VAL A 80 -9.91 -26.97 31.38
C VAL A 80 -10.97 -27.82 30.70
N VAL A 81 -11.18 -27.60 29.41
CA VAL A 81 -12.15 -28.37 28.62
C VAL A 81 -11.38 -29.27 27.66
N TYR A 82 -11.65 -30.56 27.74
CA TYR A 82 -11.10 -31.57 26.83
C TYR A 82 -12.00 -31.70 25.61
N GLY A 83 -11.44 -31.50 24.41
CA GLY A 83 -12.13 -31.75 23.15
C GLY A 83 -11.47 -32.91 22.41
N GLU A 84 -12.12 -34.07 22.37
CA GLU A 84 -11.78 -35.11 21.39
C GLU A 84 -12.19 -34.63 20.00
N THR A 85 -11.44 -35.03 18.98
CA THR A 85 -11.68 -34.60 17.59
C THR A 85 -13.05 -35.02 17.06
N ASN A 86 -13.76 -35.97 17.69
CA ASN A 86 -15.09 -36.46 17.28
C ASN A 86 -16.00 -37.05 18.42
N GLY A 87 -15.85 -36.66 19.69
CA GLY A 87 -16.62 -37.26 20.82
C GLY A 87 -17.28 -36.24 21.78
N PRO A 88 -18.29 -36.62 22.59
CA PRO A 88 -19.00 -35.70 23.48
C PRO A 88 -18.12 -35.15 24.61
N LEU A 89 -18.26 -33.84 24.88
CA LEU A 89 -17.52 -33.08 25.88
C LEU A 89 -17.76 -33.61 27.31
N ALA A 90 -16.71 -34.08 27.98
CA ALA A 90 -16.74 -34.38 29.40
C ALA A 90 -16.23 -33.17 30.22
N PHE A 91 -17.00 -32.74 31.21
CA PHE A 91 -16.65 -31.67 32.13
C PHE A 91 -15.99 -32.24 33.40
N TRP A 92 -14.81 -31.74 33.76
CA TRP A 92 -14.19 -32.04 35.05
C TRP A 92 -13.98 -30.74 35.84
N SER A 93 -14.59 -30.63 37.02
CA SER A 93 -14.38 -29.51 37.94
C SER A 93 -13.70 -30.00 39.23
N GLY A 94 -12.41 -29.68 39.38
CA GLY A 94 -11.62 -30.03 40.56
C GLY A 94 -10.89 -28.83 41.17
N SER A 95 -11.38 -28.37 42.31
CA SER A 95 -10.78 -27.46 43.32
C SER A 95 -10.45 -26.00 42.96
N ALA A 96 -10.81 -25.11 43.90
CA ALA A 96 -10.61 -23.67 43.84
C ALA A 96 -9.15 -23.26 44.10
N TRP A 97 -8.64 -22.29 43.33
CA TRP A 97 -7.28 -21.77 43.44
C TRP A 97 -7.33 -20.36 44.04
N THR A 98 -6.60 -20.12 45.14
CA THR A 98 -6.44 -18.78 45.70
C THR A 98 -5.37 -18.01 44.92
N VAL A 99 -5.77 -16.85 44.40
CA VAL A 99 -4.96 -15.97 43.56
C VAL A 99 -4.02 -15.15 44.44
N ASP A 100 -2.76 -15.54 44.48
CA ASP A 100 -1.65 -14.59 44.61
C ASP A 100 -0.55 -15.03 43.64
N ALA A 101 -0.26 -14.15 42.67
CA ALA A 101 0.62 -14.32 41.53
C ALA A 101 0.19 -15.37 40.49
N PHE A 102 -0.11 -14.91 39.27
CA PHE A 102 -0.20 -15.73 38.06
C PHE A 102 1.21 -16.18 37.60
N VAL A 103 2.03 -16.63 38.56
CA VAL A 103 3.25 -17.40 38.31
C VAL A 103 2.79 -18.84 38.25
N VAL A 104 3.02 -19.49 37.11
CA VAL A 104 2.71 -20.91 36.89
C VAL A 104 3.35 -21.73 38.00
N SER A 105 2.55 -22.11 39.00
CA SER A 105 3.06 -22.92 40.09
C SER A 105 3.56 -24.24 39.52
N PRO A 106 4.66 -24.81 40.04
CA PRO A 106 5.10 -26.17 39.72
C PRO A 106 3.95 -27.19 39.77
N ALA A 107 2.90 -26.93 40.57
CA ALA A 107 1.71 -27.76 40.66
C ALA A 107 0.88 -27.78 39.36
N LEU A 108 0.71 -26.66 38.65
CA LEU A 108 -0.01 -26.66 37.35
C LEU A 108 0.78 -27.42 36.28
N ARG A 109 2.11 -27.27 36.28
CA ARG A 109 3.01 -28.06 35.41
C ARG A 109 2.93 -29.55 35.71
N GLY A 110 2.96 -29.93 36.99
CA GLY A 110 2.80 -31.31 37.41
C GLY A 110 1.43 -31.90 37.04
N ALA A 111 0.36 -31.12 37.16
CA ALA A 111 -0.99 -31.56 36.79
C ALA A 111 -1.14 -31.78 35.27
N LEU A 112 -0.64 -30.85 34.44
CA LEU A 112 -0.68 -31.01 32.98
C LEU A 112 0.18 -32.18 32.50
N SER A 113 1.36 -32.37 33.09
CA SER A 113 2.23 -33.51 32.81
C SER A 113 1.56 -34.83 33.20
N SER A 114 0.95 -34.92 34.39
CA SER A 114 0.20 -36.09 34.85
C SER A 114 -0.98 -36.41 33.93
N ILE A 115 -1.73 -35.41 33.48
CA ILE A 115 -2.88 -35.58 32.56
C ILE A 115 -2.39 -36.08 31.20
N ALA A 116 -1.30 -35.51 30.66
CA ALA A 116 -0.70 -35.97 29.42
C ALA A 116 -0.21 -37.43 29.52
N SER A 117 0.39 -37.82 30.65
CA SER A 117 0.79 -39.21 30.90
C SER A 117 -0.39 -40.17 31.05
N SER A 118 -1.50 -39.74 31.66
CA SER A 118 -2.73 -40.54 31.73
C SER A 118 -3.46 -40.66 30.38
N LEU A 119 -3.40 -39.63 29.54
CA LEU A 119 -4.01 -39.66 28.20
C LEU A 119 -3.35 -40.69 27.28
N VAL A 120 -2.04 -40.93 27.45
CA VAL A 120 -1.28 -41.97 26.73
C VAL A 120 -1.75 -43.39 27.09
N ILE A 121 -2.45 -43.56 28.21
CA ILE A 121 -2.98 -44.87 28.65
C ILE A 121 -4.39 -45.16 28.06
N LEU A 122 -5.11 -44.13 27.60
CA LEU A 122 -6.48 -44.25 27.09
C LEU A 122 -6.59 -44.62 25.60
N ASP A 123 -5.51 -44.55 24.82
CA ASP A 123 -5.52 -44.89 23.38
C ASP A 123 -5.43 -46.41 23.11
N GLY A 124 -5.80 -47.24 24.09
CA GLY A 124 -6.02 -48.68 23.92
C GLY A 124 -4.82 -49.53 23.50
N VAL A 125 -3.63 -48.94 23.34
CA VAL A 125 -2.38 -49.67 23.13
C VAL A 125 -1.82 -50.02 24.51
N PRO A 126 -1.80 -51.29 24.91
CA PRO A 126 -1.06 -51.69 26.10
C PRO A 126 0.39 -51.30 25.85
N ILE A 127 0.95 -50.41 26.68
CA ILE A 127 2.40 -50.25 26.77
C ILE A 127 2.91 -51.62 27.21
N PRO A 128 3.63 -52.38 26.38
CA PRO A 128 4.37 -53.50 26.90
C PRO A 128 5.32 -52.89 27.92
N GLY A 129 5.19 -53.26 29.19
CA GLY A 129 6.17 -52.87 30.21
C GLY A 129 7.58 -53.13 29.68
N PRO A 130 8.59 -52.36 30.10
CA PRO A 130 9.93 -52.37 29.48
C PRO A 130 10.49 -53.79 29.47
N GLN A 131 10.33 -54.46 28.33
CA GLN A 131 10.92 -55.75 28.02
C GLN A 131 11.93 -55.46 26.93
N GLY A 132 13.16 -55.16 27.37
CA GLY A 132 14.33 -55.00 26.51
C GLY A 132 14.34 -53.71 25.71
N THR A 133 15.25 -52.80 26.05
CA THR A 133 15.89 -52.00 25.02
C THR A 133 16.66 -52.98 24.13
N THR A 134 16.11 -53.38 23.00
CA THR A 134 16.97 -53.85 21.90
C THR A 134 17.73 -52.62 21.43
N GLU A 135 19.04 -52.65 21.60
CA GLU A 135 19.88 -51.60 21.04
C GLU A 135 19.73 -51.62 19.52
N PHE A 136 19.94 -50.48 18.86
CA PHE A 136 19.85 -50.43 17.38
C PHE A 136 20.81 -51.42 16.71
N SER A 137 21.85 -51.85 17.44
CA SER A 137 22.80 -52.91 17.09
C SER A 137 22.22 -54.33 17.09
N ASP A 138 21.09 -54.56 17.77
CA ASP A 138 20.46 -55.88 17.89
C ASP A 138 19.49 -56.19 16.73
N LEU A 139 19.32 -55.23 15.79
CA LEU A 139 18.59 -55.44 14.56
C LEU A 139 19.46 -56.23 13.57
N GLU A 140 19.28 -57.55 13.52
CA GLU A 140 19.87 -58.38 12.47
C GLU A 140 19.12 -58.18 11.14
N GLY A 141 19.85 -58.10 10.02
CA GLY A 141 19.24 -57.92 8.70
C GLY A 141 18.92 -56.47 8.31
N LEU A 142 19.58 -55.49 8.93
CA LEU A 142 19.47 -54.09 8.53
C LEU A 142 19.73 -53.92 7.02
N PRO A 143 18.80 -53.29 6.29
CA PRO A 143 19.04 -53.00 4.89
C PRO A 143 20.30 -52.15 4.72
N SER A 144 21.21 -52.59 3.87
CA SER A 144 22.49 -51.89 3.63
C SER A 144 22.36 -50.70 2.66
N THR A 145 21.17 -50.47 2.12
CA THR A 145 20.89 -49.43 1.11
C THR A 145 19.68 -48.59 1.54
N LEU A 146 19.65 -47.31 1.15
CA LEU A 146 18.51 -46.41 1.37
C LEU A 146 17.20 -46.96 0.78
N GLU A 147 17.30 -47.64 -0.37
CA GLU A 147 16.18 -48.35 -1.01
C GLU A 147 15.63 -49.48 -0.12
N GLY A 148 16.51 -50.20 0.59
CA GLY A 148 16.10 -51.24 1.52
C GLY A 148 15.40 -50.71 2.78
N TYR A 149 15.58 -49.43 3.12
CA TYR A 149 14.79 -48.73 4.14
C TYR A 149 13.47 -48.15 3.61
N GLY A 150 13.14 -48.36 2.32
CA GLY A 150 11.96 -47.77 1.68
C GLY A 150 12.09 -46.26 1.46
N ILE A 151 13.30 -45.70 1.55
CA ILE A 151 13.59 -44.29 1.29
C ILE A 151 13.94 -44.16 -0.19
N THR A 152 12.93 -44.24 -1.05
CA THR A 152 13.09 -44.19 -2.51
C THR A 152 13.28 -42.76 -3.05
N ASP A 153 12.86 -41.74 -2.28
CA ASP A 153 12.85 -40.33 -2.70
C ASP A 153 13.69 -39.40 -1.81
N GLY A 154 14.79 -39.91 -1.26
CA GLY A 154 15.78 -39.03 -0.62
C GLY A 154 16.40 -38.11 -1.68
N ALA A 155 16.21 -36.80 -1.56
CA ALA A 155 16.87 -35.83 -2.43
C ALA A 155 18.38 -36.12 -2.43
N THR A 156 18.92 -36.53 -3.57
CA THR A 156 20.33 -36.88 -3.71
C THR A 156 21.18 -35.65 -3.40
N SER A 157 22.42 -35.84 -2.92
CA SER A 157 23.34 -34.72 -2.71
C SER A 157 23.52 -33.89 -3.99
N ALA A 158 23.41 -34.51 -5.17
CA ALA A 158 23.42 -33.82 -6.45
C ALA A 158 22.18 -32.92 -6.67
N GLN A 159 20.99 -33.34 -6.23
CA GLN A 159 19.78 -32.52 -6.28
C GLN A 159 19.83 -31.38 -5.25
N ILE A 160 20.34 -31.65 -4.05
CA ILE A 160 20.56 -30.63 -3.01
C ILE A 160 21.62 -29.62 -3.49
N ASP A 161 22.71 -30.08 -4.08
CA ASP A 161 23.74 -29.24 -4.68
C ASP A 161 23.19 -28.45 -5.87
N ALA A 162 22.32 -29.02 -6.69
CA ALA A 162 21.68 -28.32 -7.80
C ALA A 162 20.70 -27.23 -7.32
N ILE A 163 20.05 -27.43 -6.18
CA ILE A 163 19.23 -26.42 -5.52
C ILE A 163 20.11 -25.34 -4.86
N ALA A 164 21.19 -25.74 -4.18
CA ALA A 164 22.13 -24.84 -3.51
C ALA A 164 22.95 -23.99 -4.49
N LYS A 165 23.29 -24.51 -5.68
CA LYS A 165 24.05 -23.82 -6.73
C LYS A 165 23.26 -22.78 -7.52
N ARG A 166 21.96 -22.58 -7.23
CA ARG A 166 21.16 -21.55 -7.91
C ARG A 166 21.37 -20.14 -7.35
N ALA A 167 21.90 -20.04 -6.13
CA ALA A 167 22.22 -18.76 -5.50
C ALA A 167 23.68 -18.39 -5.78
N VAL A 168 23.91 -17.20 -6.34
CA VAL A 168 25.23 -16.59 -6.49
C VAL A 168 25.33 -15.43 -5.51
N PHE A 169 26.23 -15.54 -4.54
CA PHE A 169 26.44 -14.50 -3.55
C PHE A 169 27.39 -13.43 -4.08
N VAL A 170 26.97 -12.17 -4.01
CA VAL A 170 27.77 -11.03 -4.49
C VAL A 170 29.07 -10.87 -3.70
N THR A 171 29.13 -11.36 -2.45
CA THR A 171 30.34 -11.39 -1.61
C THR A 171 31.43 -12.31 -2.15
N ASP A 172 31.06 -13.40 -2.86
CA ASP A 172 32.02 -14.31 -3.50
C ASP A 172 32.74 -13.63 -4.68
N HIS A 173 32.21 -12.49 -5.13
CA HIS A 173 32.75 -11.64 -6.18
C HIS A 173 33.34 -10.33 -5.64
N GLY A 174 33.63 -10.25 -4.34
CA GLY A 174 34.40 -9.16 -3.73
C GLY A 174 33.59 -8.02 -3.12
N ALA A 175 32.27 -8.17 -2.93
CA ALA A 175 31.49 -7.18 -2.20
C ALA A 175 31.79 -7.20 -0.69
N VAL A 176 31.89 -6.01 -0.10
CA VAL A 176 32.18 -5.81 1.31
C VAL A 176 31.12 -4.89 1.94
N PRO A 177 30.46 -5.28 3.04
CA PRO A 177 29.45 -4.46 3.71
C PRO A 177 30.06 -3.42 4.66
N ASP A 178 31.00 -2.60 4.19
CA ASP A 178 31.76 -1.62 4.99
C ASP A 178 31.25 -0.17 4.85
N CYS A 179 30.10 0.04 4.21
CA CYS A 179 29.60 1.38 3.98
C CYS A 179 29.04 2.00 5.27
N THR A 180 29.65 3.11 5.68
CA THR A 180 29.20 3.90 6.84
C THR A 180 28.44 5.16 6.43
N GLY A 181 28.52 5.56 5.16
CA GLY A 181 27.91 6.76 4.63
C GLY A 181 28.10 6.91 3.13
N GLN A 182 27.46 7.92 2.56
CA GLN A 182 27.64 8.27 1.15
C GLN A 182 29.12 8.58 0.86
N GLY A 183 29.69 8.02 -0.21
CA GLY A 183 31.10 8.20 -0.56
C GLY A 183 32.10 7.41 0.30
N VAL A 184 31.64 6.63 1.29
CA VAL A 184 32.50 5.87 2.21
C VAL A 184 32.24 4.36 2.10
N GLY A 185 33.29 3.58 1.91
CA GLY A 185 33.26 2.11 1.78
C GLY A 185 33.70 1.62 0.40
N THR A 186 33.73 0.30 0.27
CA THR A 186 34.06 -0.42 -0.97
C THR A 186 32.87 -0.34 -1.94
N ASP A 187 33.16 -0.06 -3.22
CA ASP A 187 32.12 0.01 -4.25
C ASP A 187 31.62 -1.39 -4.61
N VAL A 188 30.33 -1.64 -4.37
CA VAL A 188 29.66 -2.91 -4.66
C VAL A 188 29.36 -3.10 -6.15
N GLY A 189 29.36 -2.03 -6.96
CA GLY A 189 28.98 -2.08 -8.37
C GLY A 189 29.74 -3.16 -9.17
N PRO A 190 31.09 -3.14 -9.17
CA PRO A 190 31.88 -4.17 -9.87
C PRO A 190 31.58 -5.61 -9.42
N ALA A 191 31.44 -5.84 -8.11
CA ALA A 191 31.15 -7.17 -7.56
C ALA A 191 29.74 -7.64 -7.95
N LEU A 192 28.75 -6.76 -7.90
CA LEU A 192 27.37 -7.05 -8.31
C LEU A 192 27.30 -7.41 -9.80
N LYS A 193 28.00 -6.66 -10.66
CA LYS A 193 28.07 -6.97 -12.09
C LYS A 193 28.75 -8.32 -12.36
N ALA A 194 29.86 -8.61 -11.67
CA ALA A 194 30.58 -9.86 -11.82
C ALA A 194 29.74 -11.07 -11.37
N ALA A 195 29.03 -10.96 -10.25
CA ALA A 195 28.12 -11.99 -9.76
C ALA A 195 26.96 -12.22 -10.74
N TRP A 196 26.40 -11.15 -11.28
CA TRP A 196 25.35 -11.23 -12.30
C TRP A 196 25.83 -11.96 -13.56
N ASP A 197 26.94 -11.54 -14.15
CA ASP A 197 27.48 -12.15 -15.36
C ASP A 197 27.82 -13.64 -15.15
N HIS A 198 28.35 -13.97 -13.97
CA HIS A 198 28.58 -15.35 -13.59
C HIS A 198 27.28 -16.15 -13.53
N ALA A 199 26.24 -15.63 -12.86
CA ALA A 199 24.96 -16.30 -12.73
C ALA A 199 24.26 -16.51 -14.10
N ILE A 200 24.26 -15.49 -14.96
CA ILE A 200 23.65 -15.56 -16.30
C ILE A 200 24.39 -16.57 -17.20
N SER A 201 25.72 -16.63 -17.12
CA SER A 201 26.52 -17.52 -17.96
C SER A 201 26.55 -18.98 -17.48
N THR A 202 26.48 -19.21 -16.16
CA THR A 202 26.62 -20.55 -15.58
C THR A 202 25.30 -21.22 -15.22
N ILE A 203 24.32 -20.45 -14.73
CA ILE A 203 23.01 -20.96 -14.32
C ILE A 203 21.99 -20.68 -15.43
N GLY A 204 21.96 -19.47 -15.96
CA GLY A 204 21.00 -19.06 -16.98
C GLY A 204 19.60 -18.83 -16.39
N ASP A 205 18.61 -19.59 -16.85
CA ASP A 205 17.23 -19.42 -16.41
C ASP A 205 17.04 -19.82 -14.94
N GLY A 206 16.29 -19.01 -14.19
CA GLY A 206 16.06 -19.24 -12.76
C GLY A 206 17.24 -18.86 -11.86
N ALA A 207 18.26 -18.18 -12.38
CA ALA A 207 19.39 -17.68 -11.60
C ALA A 207 18.91 -16.76 -10.46
N CYS A 208 19.48 -16.93 -9.27
CA CYS A 208 19.21 -16.09 -8.10
C CYS A 208 20.51 -15.44 -7.64
N ILE A 209 20.58 -14.12 -7.68
CA ILE A 209 21.75 -13.34 -7.24
C ILE A 209 21.39 -12.75 -5.89
N VAL A 210 22.25 -12.94 -4.89
CA VAL A 210 22.00 -12.51 -3.52
C VAL A 210 23.07 -11.55 -3.06
N LEU A 211 22.67 -10.33 -2.69
CA LEU A 211 23.50 -9.41 -1.91
C LEU A 211 23.13 -9.59 -0.43
N PRO A 212 23.98 -10.23 0.40
CA PRO A 212 23.67 -10.54 1.79
C PRO A 212 23.37 -9.32 2.65
N GLN A 213 22.92 -9.55 3.88
CA GLN A 213 22.73 -8.49 4.86
C GLN A 213 24.00 -7.66 5.07
N GLY A 214 23.83 -6.34 5.14
CA GLY A 214 24.92 -5.38 5.29
C GLY A 214 24.56 -4.03 4.69
N ARG A 215 25.50 -3.09 4.73
CA ARG A 215 25.37 -1.80 4.06
C ARG A 215 26.50 -1.66 3.04
N TYR A 216 26.14 -1.39 1.79
CA TYR A 216 27.05 -1.38 0.66
C TYR A 216 27.05 -0.03 -0.02
N ARG A 217 28.24 0.51 -0.32
CA ARG A 217 28.36 1.73 -1.10
C ARG A 217 28.28 1.35 -2.57
N GLN A 218 27.59 2.15 -3.37
CA GLN A 218 27.65 2.00 -4.83
C GLN A 218 28.02 3.32 -5.49
N SER A 219 29.16 3.33 -6.19
CA SER A 219 29.66 4.49 -6.94
C SER A 219 29.74 4.26 -8.45
N THR A 220 29.70 3.00 -8.87
CA THR A 220 29.71 2.63 -10.29
C THR A 220 28.30 2.22 -10.75
N PRO A 221 27.78 2.79 -11.85
CA PRO A 221 26.56 2.32 -12.50
C PRO A 221 26.69 0.87 -12.95
N VAL A 222 25.67 0.04 -12.76
CA VAL A 222 25.67 -1.33 -13.30
C VAL A 222 24.50 -1.58 -14.24
N VAL A 223 24.81 -2.23 -15.36
CA VAL A 223 23.80 -2.75 -16.29
C VAL A 223 23.74 -4.27 -16.14
N LEU A 224 22.61 -4.75 -15.66
CA LEU A 224 22.27 -6.16 -15.45
C LEU A 224 21.44 -6.62 -16.66
N ASP A 225 22.15 -7.02 -17.72
CA ASP A 225 21.53 -7.59 -18.92
C ASP A 225 21.31 -9.09 -18.70
N GLY A 226 20.07 -9.54 -18.79
CA GLY A 226 19.76 -10.96 -18.62
C GLY A 226 19.82 -11.76 -19.90
N GLN A 227 20.22 -11.21 -21.05
CA GLN A 227 20.48 -11.94 -22.30
C GLN A 227 19.31 -12.84 -22.76
N GLY A 228 18.08 -12.39 -22.54
CA GLY A 228 16.86 -13.13 -22.88
C GLY A 228 16.52 -14.27 -21.91
N ARG A 229 17.20 -14.38 -20.76
CA ARG A 229 16.93 -15.39 -19.74
C ARG A 229 15.59 -15.17 -19.03
N HIS A 230 15.08 -16.27 -18.49
CA HIS A 230 13.79 -16.33 -17.82
C HIS A 230 13.95 -16.49 -16.30
N ASN A 231 13.02 -15.91 -15.54
CA ASN A 231 12.87 -16.16 -14.10
C ASN A 231 14.10 -15.80 -13.24
N VAL A 232 14.90 -14.82 -13.68
CA VAL A 232 16.09 -14.36 -12.94
C VAL A 232 15.67 -13.49 -11.76
N SER A 233 16.34 -13.64 -10.62
CA SER A 233 16.06 -12.88 -9.40
C SER A 233 17.29 -12.18 -8.85
N LEU A 234 17.13 -10.94 -8.39
CA LEU A 234 18.10 -10.19 -7.59
C LEU A 234 17.50 -9.92 -6.20
N VAL A 235 18.12 -10.49 -5.17
CA VAL A 235 17.68 -10.35 -3.78
C VAL A 235 18.77 -9.63 -2.99
N CYS A 236 18.55 -8.34 -2.74
CA CYS A 236 19.39 -7.56 -1.84
C CYS A 236 18.79 -7.57 -0.44
N GLU A 237 19.33 -8.43 0.42
CA GLU A 237 19.03 -8.44 1.85
C GLU A 237 19.72 -7.27 2.57
N GLY A 238 20.85 -6.80 2.02
CA GLY A 238 21.53 -5.59 2.43
C GLY A 238 20.91 -4.31 1.85
N THR A 239 21.40 -3.17 2.34
CA THR A 239 21.05 -1.84 1.84
C THR A 239 22.15 -1.27 0.94
N ILE A 240 21.75 -0.57 -0.12
CA ILE A 240 22.65 0.12 -1.03
C ILE A 240 22.63 1.62 -0.72
N THR A 241 23.80 2.25 -0.55
CA THR A 241 23.96 3.71 -0.43
C THR A 241 24.66 4.22 -1.69
N PRO A 242 23.91 4.82 -2.63
CA PRO A 242 24.51 5.43 -3.83
C PRO A 242 25.31 6.70 -3.52
N ASP A 243 26.38 6.92 -4.28
CA ASP A 243 27.20 8.13 -4.18
C ASP A 243 26.49 9.40 -4.71
N ASN A 244 27.06 10.57 -4.43
CA ASN A 244 26.53 11.89 -4.82
C ASN A 244 26.90 12.25 -6.27
N VAL A 245 26.60 11.36 -7.22
CA VAL A 245 26.93 11.51 -8.65
C VAL A 245 25.70 11.27 -9.50
N ALA A 246 25.56 11.97 -10.63
CA ALA A 246 24.46 11.67 -11.54
C ALA A 246 24.68 10.31 -12.19
N MET A 247 23.76 9.37 -11.93
CA MET A 247 23.82 8.02 -12.49
C MET A 247 22.49 7.28 -12.40
N THR A 248 22.36 6.22 -13.19
CA THR A 248 21.46 5.11 -12.90
C THR A 248 22.26 4.08 -12.10
N VAL A 249 21.86 3.80 -10.86
CA VAL A 249 22.59 2.90 -9.96
C VAL A 249 22.53 1.47 -10.50
N ILE A 250 21.33 0.93 -10.73
CA ILE A 250 21.12 -0.39 -11.33
C ILE A 250 20.18 -0.26 -12.52
N ALA A 251 20.61 -0.70 -13.71
CA ALA A 251 19.75 -0.85 -14.88
C ALA A 251 19.53 -2.34 -15.17
N VAL A 252 18.29 -2.81 -15.27
CA VAL A 252 17.95 -4.21 -15.59
C VAL A 252 17.32 -4.29 -16.98
N ARG A 253 17.77 -5.25 -17.79
CA ARG A 253 17.40 -5.33 -19.21
C ARG A 253 17.28 -6.75 -19.74
N ASN A 254 16.51 -6.90 -20.83
CA ASN A 254 16.48 -8.06 -21.70
C ASN A 254 16.13 -9.38 -20.98
N MET A 255 14.97 -9.43 -20.33
CA MET A 255 14.55 -10.57 -19.50
C MET A 255 13.04 -10.79 -19.52
N ILE A 256 12.61 -12.00 -19.15
CA ILE A 256 11.21 -12.35 -18.92
C ILE A 256 11.06 -12.97 -17.52
N GLY A 257 10.13 -12.50 -16.70
CA GLY A 257 9.93 -13.04 -15.35
C GLY A 257 10.97 -12.56 -14.32
N PHE A 258 11.45 -11.33 -14.42
CA PHE A 258 12.47 -10.81 -13.51
C PHE A 258 11.90 -10.47 -12.13
N ARG A 259 12.61 -10.81 -11.06
CA ARG A 259 12.23 -10.45 -9.68
C ARG A 259 13.34 -9.67 -8.99
N MET A 260 13.00 -8.54 -8.38
CA MET A 260 13.95 -7.74 -7.62
C MET A 260 13.41 -7.41 -6.24
N LYS A 261 14.24 -7.63 -5.22
CA LYS A 261 14.07 -7.05 -3.90
C LYS A 261 15.29 -6.21 -3.58
N ALA A 262 15.12 -4.92 -3.30
CA ALA A 262 16.24 -4.06 -2.94
C ALA A 262 15.83 -2.89 -2.05
N SER A 263 16.76 -2.46 -1.21
CA SER A 263 16.56 -1.33 -0.30
C SER A 263 17.68 -0.32 -0.49
N PHE A 264 17.32 0.94 -0.70
CA PHE A 264 18.26 2.05 -0.84
C PHE A 264 18.25 2.91 0.41
N LEU A 265 19.42 3.11 1.01
CA LEU A 265 19.56 3.84 2.26
C LEU A 265 20.44 5.06 2.04
N LYS A 266 19.85 6.25 2.22
CA LYS A 266 20.52 7.54 2.02
C LYS A 266 21.15 7.62 0.63
N GLY A 267 22.11 8.52 0.45
CA GLY A 267 22.76 8.70 -0.84
C GLY A 267 21.91 9.55 -1.79
N GLY A 268 22.13 9.41 -3.09
CA GLY A 268 21.48 10.26 -4.08
C GLY A 268 22.17 11.60 -4.29
N ARG A 269 21.71 12.33 -5.31
CA ARG A 269 22.32 13.61 -5.67
C ARG A 269 21.57 14.78 -5.06
N TRP A 270 22.14 15.34 -3.98
CA TRP A 270 21.56 16.44 -3.22
C TRP A 270 22.51 17.65 -3.18
N ASN A 271 21.95 18.84 -3.43
CA ASN A 271 22.65 20.12 -3.38
C ASN A 271 21.96 21.07 -2.40
N SER A 272 22.37 21.06 -1.14
CA SER A 272 21.85 21.96 -0.11
C SER A 272 22.05 23.46 -0.41
N GLY A 273 22.86 23.83 -1.42
CA GLY A 273 23.08 25.21 -1.85
C GLY A 273 22.19 25.67 -3.01
N ALA A 274 21.34 24.80 -3.59
CA ALA A 274 20.43 25.18 -4.66
C ALA A 274 19.22 25.97 -4.10
N SER A 275 18.91 27.12 -4.71
CA SER A 275 18.05 28.17 -4.15
C SER A 275 16.54 27.89 -4.11
N SER A 276 16.08 26.71 -4.50
CA SER A 276 14.63 26.42 -4.50
C SER A 276 14.28 25.11 -3.82
N TYR A 277 14.95 24.00 -4.15
CA TYR A 277 14.47 22.66 -3.73
C TYR A 277 15.55 21.67 -3.31
N GLY A 278 16.83 22.05 -3.38
CA GLY A 278 17.98 21.19 -3.07
C GLY A 278 18.25 20.02 -4.04
N TYR A 279 17.37 19.74 -5.00
CA TYR A 279 17.62 18.77 -6.09
C TYR A 279 18.08 19.46 -7.38
N TYR A 280 18.72 18.69 -8.26
CA TYR A 280 19.28 19.18 -9.51
C TYR A 280 18.28 19.30 -10.66
N VAL A 281 17.17 18.55 -10.60
CA VAL A 281 16.12 18.54 -11.64
C VAL A 281 14.74 18.49 -11.00
N ASP A 282 13.72 18.88 -11.76
CA ASP A 282 12.33 18.56 -11.44
C ASP A 282 12.04 17.13 -11.92
N TYR A 283 11.99 16.20 -10.98
CA TYR A 283 11.73 14.78 -11.26
C TYR A 283 10.31 14.53 -11.77
N SER A 284 9.38 15.47 -11.59
CA SER A 284 7.99 15.34 -12.08
C SER A 284 7.82 15.72 -13.55
N THR A 285 8.86 16.25 -14.20
CA THR A 285 8.84 16.68 -15.60
C THR A 285 10.03 16.18 -16.41
N THR A 286 11.13 15.80 -15.75
CA THR A 286 12.36 15.33 -16.40
C THR A 286 12.37 13.79 -16.48
N ALA A 287 12.25 13.25 -17.71
CA ALA A 287 12.28 11.81 -17.94
C ALA A 287 13.70 11.23 -17.71
N ASP A 288 14.70 11.78 -18.40
CA ASP A 288 16.11 11.44 -18.21
C ASP A 288 16.74 12.35 -17.15
N VAL A 289 16.54 11.99 -15.89
CA VAL A 289 17.07 12.77 -14.77
C VAL A 289 18.58 12.71 -14.73
N VAL A 290 19.22 11.64 -15.19
CA VAL A 290 20.68 11.50 -15.15
C VAL A 290 21.34 12.56 -16.02
N SER A 291 20.85 12.76 -17.25
CA SER A 291 21.32 13.83 -18.15
C SER A 291 21.08 15.23 -17.57
N GLY A 292 19.96 15.44 -16.86
CA GLY A 292 19.69 16.68 -16.15
C GLY A 292 20.51 16.84 -14.86
N GLY A 293 21.27 15.83 -14.46
CA GLY A 293 22.11 15.85 -13.27
C GLY A 293 21.44 15.33 -11.99
N GLY A 294 20.31 14.65 -12.07
CA GLY A 294 19.74 13.82 -10.99
C GLY A 294 20.33 12.40 -10.94
N GLN A 295 19.66 11.52 -10.20
CA GLN A 295 20.03 10.12 -10.01
C GLN A 295 18.78 9.21 -9.97
N GLU A 296 18.92 7.98 -10.46
CA GLU A 296 17.91 6.92 -10.46
C GLU A 296 18.48 5.66 -9.81
N ALA A 297 17.74 5.05 -8.87
CA ALA A 297 18.20 3.84 -8.20
C ALA A 297 18.02 2.61 -9.09
N VAL A 298 16.84 2.42 -9.69
CA VAL A 298 16.57 1.30 -10.59
C VAL A 298 16.01 1.80 -11.92
N LEU A 299 16.55 1.33 -13.04
CA LEU A 299 16.00 1.51 -14.38
C LEU A 299 15.61 0.15 -14.96
N VAL A 300 14.35 0.00 -15.36
CA VAL A 300 13.84 -1.23 -16.00
C VAL A 300 13.56 -0.95 -17.47
N GLN A 301 14.20 -1.69 -18.39
CA GLN A 301 14.00 -1.52 -19.84
C GLN A 301 14.09 -2.85 -20.59
N GLY A 302 13.07 -3.17 -21.35
CA GLY A 302 12.99 -4.41 -22.09
C GLY A 302 12.91 -5.63 -21.18
N VAL A 303 12.02 -5.56 -20.19
CA VAL A 303 11.75 -6.64 -19.23
C VAL A 303 10.25 -6.87 -19.13
N PHE A 304 9.79 -8.08 -19.43
CA PHE A 304 8.38 -8.46 -19.31
C PHE A 304 8.14 -9.32 -18.07
N ASP A 305 7.00 -9.13 -17.40
CA ASP A 305 6.65 -9.84 -16.15
C ASP A 305 7.67 -9.55 -15.03
N CYS A 306 7.79 -8.28 -14.67
CA CYS A 306 8.76 -7.82 -13.66
C CYS A 306 8.08 -7.65 -12.30
N THR A 307 8.55 -8.38 -11.28
CA THR A 307 8.12 -8.18 -9.90
C THR A 307 9.17 -7.40 -9.13
N VAL A 308 8.79 -6.29 -8.51
CA VAL A 308 9.69 -5.42 -7.74
C VAL A 308 9.17 -5.23 -6.31
N ASP A 309 10.05 -5.40 -5.34
CA ASP A 309 9.86 -5.02 -3.93
C ASP A 309 11.00 -4.05 -3.58
N LEU A 310 10.76 -2.77 -3.81
CA LEU A 310 11.77 -1.74 -3.66
C LEU A 310 11.43 -0.82 -2.50
N SER A 311 12.44 -0.57 -1.67
CA SER A 311 12.34 0.44 -0.63
C SER A 311 13.43 1.49 -0.72
N ALA A 312 13.14 2.72 -0.29
CA ALA A 312 14.12 3.76 -0.14
C ALA A 312 13.90 4.55 1.16
N PHE A 313 14.97 4.84 1.89
CA PHE A 313 14.94 5.65 3.11
C PHE A 313 15.96 6.78 3.03
N GLY A 314 15.49 8.04 2.97
CA GLY A 314 16.33 9.24 2.90
C GLY A 314 17.19 9.36 1.63
N TYR A 315 16.79 8.71 0.54
CA TYR A 315 17.54 8.65 -0.71
C TYR A 315 17.22 9.83 -1.64
N ALA A 316 18.19 10.68 -1.96
CA ALA A 316 17.98 11.88 -2.77
C ALA A 316 17.94 11.62 -4.29
N GLY A 317 17.06 10.72 -4.74
CA GLY A 317 16.89 10.43 -6.15
C GLY A 317 15.55 9.76 -6.47
N ARG A 318 15.43 9.26 -7.70
CA ARG A 318 14.26 8.49 -8.14
C ARG A 318 14.43 7.02 -7.77
N LEU A 319 13.48 6.39 -7.08
CA LEU A 319 13.60 4.99 -6.70
C LEU A 319 13.55 4.07 -7.93
N ILE A 320 12.55 4.23 -8.80
CA ILE A 320 12.47 3.44 -10.03
C ILE A 320 12.05 4.28 -11.24
N ASN A 321 12.74 4.04 -12.36
CA ASN A 321 12.33 4.45 -13.69
C ASN A 321 12.03 3.20 -14.52
N VAL A 322 10.86 3.15 -15.15
CA VAL A 322 10.52 2.08 -16.07
C VAL A 322 10.30 2.68 -17.44
N GLY A 323 11.23 2.38 -18.33
CA GLY A 323 11.29 2.96 -19.66
C GLY A 323 10.98 1.94 -20.75
N SER A 324 10.81 2.48 -21.95
CA SER A 324 10.76 1.68 -23.16
C SER A 324 12.04 0.85 -23.37
N ARG A 325 11.91 -0.25 -24.12
CA ARG A 325 13.06 -1.07 -24.49
C ARG A 325 14.04 -0.26 -25.36
N ILE A 326 15.33 -0.46 -25.11
CA ILE A 326 16.39 0.22 -25.86
C ILE A 326 16.70 -0.46 -27.20
N ASP A 327 16.37 -1.74 -27.34
CA ASP A 327 16.62 -2.55 -28.52
C ASP A 327 15.31 -3.27 -28.91
N PRO A 328 14.90 -3.25 -30.19
CA PRO A 328 13.70 -3.94 -30.67
C PRO A 328 13.70 -5.46 -30.43
N SER A 329 14.87 -6.09 -30.30
CA SER A 329 15.02 -7.52 -29.99
C SER A 329 14.69 -7.86 -28.53
N HIS A 330 14.77 -6.87 -27.62
CA HIS A 330 14.37 -7.06 -26.23
C HIS A 330 12.84 -7.21 -26.13
N PRO A 331 12.34 -7.93 -25.12
CA PRO A 331 10.91 -7.96 -24.85
C PRO A 331 10.39 -6.55 -24.59
N GLN A 332 9.09 -6.31 -24.79
CA GLN A 332 8.49 -5.05 -24.37
C GLN A 332 8.49 -4.95 -22.85
N THR A 333 8.85 -3.79 -22.32
CA THR A 333 8.75 -3.54 -20.87
C THR A 333 7.29 -3.57 -20.44
N GLY A 334 6.95 -4.35 -19.41
CA GLY A 334 5.57 -4.43 -18.95
C GLY A 334 5.28 -5.55 -17.98
N ALA A 335 4.00 -5.68 -17.60
CA ALA A 335 3.50 -6.60 -16.58
C ALA A 335 4.25 -6.47 -15.23
N MET A 336 4.49 -5.23 -14.82
CA MET A 336 5.04 -4.82 -13.53
C MET A 336 4.13 -5.26 -12.38
N LYS A 337 4.74 -5.75 -11.29
CA LYS A 337 4.10 -6.24 -10.07
C LYS A 337 4.87 -5.87 -8.82
N GLY A 338 4.22 -5.95 -7.67
CA GLY A 338 4.84 -5.85 -6.35
C GLY A 338 4.62 -4.51 -5.65
N CYS A 339 5.60 -4.08 -4.86
CA CYS A 339 5.48 -3.00 -3.89
C CYS A 339 6.62 -1.98 -4.03
N LEU A 340 6.28 -0.71 -3.88
CA LEU A 340 7.24 0.40 -3.80
C LEU A 340 7.02 1.16 -2.49
N THR A 341 8.08 1.36 -1.71
CA THR A 341 8.00 2.10 -0.43
C THR A 341 9.11 3.14 -0.35
N THR A 342 8.76 4.41 -0.26
CA THR A 342 9.71 5.49 0.00
C THR A 342 9.43 6.12 1.35
N ASN A 343 10.50 6.41 2.09
CA ASN A 343 10.46 7.06 3.40
C ASN A 343 11.49 8.18 3.45
N ARG A 344 11.15 9.27 4.14
CA ARG A 344 12.11 10.33 4.44
C ARG A 344 13.02 9.98 5.61
N ASP A 345 14.12 10.71 5.74
CA ASP A 345 14.94 10.65 6.97
C ASP A 345 14.18 11.32 8.13
N HIS A 346 14.45 10.86 9.36
CA HIS A 346 13.89 11.48 10.57
C HIS A 346 14.44 12.90 10.81
N ASP A 347 15.63 13.18 10.30
CA ASP A 347 16.23 14.51 10.29
C ASP A 347 15.72 15.31 9.07
N PHE A 348 14.79 16.25 9.29
CA PHE A 348 14.23 17.09 8.22
C PHE A 348 15.23 18.05 7.57
N SER A 349 16.47 18.14 8.08
CA SER A 349 17.56 18.83 7.36
C SER A 349 18.17 17.98 6.23
N LYS A 350 17.82 16.69 6.17
CA LYS A 350 18.25 15.76 5.11
C LYS A 350 17.22 15.71 3.97
N PRO A 351 17.66 15.37 2.75
CA PRO A 351 16.75 15.17 1.64
C PRO A 351 15.74 14.07 1.94
N SER A 352 14.50 14.26 1.49
CA SER A 352 13.55 13.17 1.32
C SER A 352 13.78 12.48 -0.03
N VAL A 353 13.00 11.43 -0.30
CA VAL A 353 13.05 10.78 -1.61
C VAL A 353 12.55 11.73 -2.67
N ALA A 354 13.32 11.89 -3.77
CA ALA A 354 12.94 12.84 -4.80
C ALA A 354 11.64 12.40 -5.47
N GLN A 355 11.60 11.13 -5.90
CA GLN A 355 10.43 10.55 -6.55
C GLN A 355 10.45 9.02 -6.41
N SER A 356 9.34 8.41 -6.04
CA SER A 356 9.19 6.95 -6.02
C SER A 356 9.26 6.33 -7.42
N LEU A 357 8.50 6.86 -8.38
CA LEU A 357 8.31 6.22 -9.67
C LEU A 357 8.26 7.22 -10.83
N TRP A 358 8.94 6.89 -11.91
CA TRP A 358 8.66 7.42 -13.24
C TRP A 358 8.47 6.28 -14.21
N SER A 359 7.53 6.46 -15.14
CA SER A 359 7.42 5.52 -16.24
C SER A 359 6.92 6.16 -17.53
N ASP A 360 7.59 5.83 -18.63
CA ASP A 360 7.29 6.32 -19.98
C ASP A 360 7.63 5.26 -21.04
N THR A 361 6.65 4.90 -21.86
CA THR A 361 6.82 3.96 -22.97
C THR A 361 7.43 4.60 -24.21
N SER A 362 7.56 5.93 -24.27
CA SER A 362 8.05 6.73 -25.42
C SER A 362 7.37 6.46 -26.79
N VAL A 363 6.44 5.51 -26.84
CA VAL A 363 5.71 5.07 -28.04
C VAL A 363 4.29 4.74 -27.61
N ILE A 364 3.34 5.49 -28.13
CA ILE A 364 1.90 5.27 -27.90
C ILE A 364 1.52 3.82 -28.16
N GLY A 365 0.68 3.26 -27.29
CA GLY A 365 0.06 1.97 -27.57
C GLY A 365 0.97 0.78 -27.31
N GLN A 366 2.23 0.99 -26.91
CA GLN A 366 3.16 -0.08 -26.57
C GLN A 366 3.31 -0.17 -25.06
N GLY A 367 2.93 -1.32 -24.50
CA GLY A 367 3.18 -1.64 -23.10
C GLY A 367 1.90 -1.79 -22.29
N ASN A 368 1.75 -2.98 -21.72
CA ASN A 368 0.87 -3.20 -20.58
C ASN A 368 1.70 -2.92 -19.32
N TRP A 369 1.36 -1.90 -18.54
CA TRP A 369 2.14 -1.57 -17.32
C TRP A 369 2.09 -2.74 -16.36
N GLY A 370 0.90 -3.27 -16.09
CA GLY A 370 0.65 -4.30 -15.08
C GLY A 370 -0.08 -3.76 -13.85
N HIS A 371 0.15 -4.43 -12.72
CA HIS A 371 -0.55 -4.22 -11.46
C HIS A 371 0.42 -4.08 -10.28
N LEU A 372 0.51 -2.92 -9.66
CA LEU A 372 1.22 -2.76 -8.39
C LEU A 372 0.28 -3.03 -7.21
N ASP A 373 0.73 -3.86 -6.27
CA ASP A 373 -0.05 -4.17 -5.08
C ASP A 373 -0.13 -2.94 -4.17
N ARG A 374 0.99 -2.21 -4.01
CA ARG A 374 1.05 -1.02 -3.17
C ARG A 374 2.15 -0.05 -3.60
N LEU A 375 1.82 1.23 -3.56
CA LEU A 375 2.77 2.34 -3.60
C LEU A 375 2.62 3.16 -2.32
N THR A 376 3.64 3.14 -1.47
CA THR A 376 3.71 3.96 -0.26
C THR A 376 4.78 5.02 -0.43
N CYS A 377 4.40 6.28 -0.24
CA CYS A 377 5.31 7.42 -0.31
C CYS A 377 5.21 8.29 0.94
N ASP A 378 6.10 8.06 1.91
CA ASP A 378 6.21 8.89 3.10
C ASP A 378 7.10 10.11 2.79
N PHE A 379 6.47 11.13 2.19
CA PHE A 379 7.03 12.46 1.88
C PHE A 379 8.00 12.53 0.70
N ASP A 380 7.61 11.96 -0.43
CA ASP A 380 8.30 12.21 -1.70
C ASP A 380 8.24 13.69 -2.07
N VAL A 381 9.25 14.20 -2.76
CA VAL A 381 9.24 15.59 -3.21
C VAL A 381 8.30 15.79 -4.39
N TRP A 382 8.36 14.85 -5.34
CA TRP A 382 7.47 14.77 -6.48
C TRP A 382 6.77 13.43 -6.53
N GLY A 383 5.49 13.48 -6.86
CA GLY A 383 4.68 12.31 -7.06
C GLY A 383 5.07 11.46 -8.25
N PRO A 384 4.59 10.21 -8.27
CA PRO A 384 4.85 9.26 -9.34
C PRO A 384 4.26 9.76 -10.66
N VAL A 385 4.94 9.44 -11.76
CA VAL A 385 4.48 9.79 -13.11
C VAL A 385 4.34 8.53 -13.94
N TRP A 386 3.16 8.36 -14.53
CA TRP A 386 2.95 7.42 -15.63
C TRP A 386 2.59 8.19 -16.89
N ARG A 387 3.27 7.87 -17.98
CA ARG A 387 3.06 8.48 -19.29
C ARG A 387 2.94 7.42 -20.38
N ASN A 388 1.95 7.57 -21.26
CA ASN A 388 1.80 6.76 -22.48
C ASN A 388 1.58 5.24 -22.28
N TRP A 389 1.08 4.79 -21.13
CA TRP A 389 0.74 3.39 -20.85
C TRP A 389 -0.69 2.99 -21.19
N ASN A 390 -0.90 1.78 -21.72
CA ASN A 390 -2.24 1.32 -22.13
C ASN A 390 -3.11 0.87 -20.96
N ASP A 391 -2.51 0.19 -19.99
CA ASP A 391 -3.17 -0.15 -18.75
C ASP A 391 -2.23 0.18 -17.60
N ILE A 392 -2.80 0.59 -16.47
CA ILE A 392 -2.14 0.83 -15.20
C ILE A 392 -3.13 0.37 -14.15
N SER A 393 -2.71 -0.54 -13.27
CA SER A 393 -3.49 -0.88 -12.09
C SER A 393 -2.63 -0.72 -10.84
N VAL A 394 -3.19 -0.10 -9.80
CA VAL A 394 -2.57 -0.05 -8.47
C VAL A 394 -3.65 -0.23 -7.42
N SER A 395 -3.53 -1.25 -6.56
CA SER A 395 -4.54 -1.48 -5.52
C SER A 395 -4.57 -0.32 -4.51
N GLU A 396 -3.41 0.09 -4.01
CA GLU A 396 -3.31 1.12 -2.98
C GLU A 396 -2.18 2.10 -3.25
N ILE A 397 -2.52 3.39 -3.23
CA ILE A 397 -1.57 4.51 -3.19
C ILE A 397 -1.77 5.24 -1.85
N ASP A 398 -0.78 5.14 -0.97
CA ASP A 398 -0.72 5.85 0.32
C ASP A 398 0.48 6.78 0.29
N ALA A 399 0.25 8.08 0.08
CA ALA A 399 1.31 8.99 -0.29
C ALA A 399 1.16 10.42 0.24
N GLY A 400 2.28 10.98 0.69
CA GLY A 400 2.46 12.40 0.96
C GLY A 400 3.51 12.99 0.00
N PHE A 401 3.20 14.15 -0.58
CA PHE A 401 4.08 14.84 -1.54
C PHE A 401 4.38 16.28 -1.13
N HIS A 402 5.59 16.75 -1.42
CA HIS A 402 5.95 18.14 -1.17
C HIS A 402 5.34 19.09 -2.19
N TYR A 403 5.52 18.82 -3.49
CA TYR A 403 5.16 19.79 -4.53
C TYR A 403 3.99 19.37 -5.40
N THR A 404 4.06 18.20 -6.04
CA THR A 404 3.05 17.71 -6.98
C THR A 404 2.74 16.26 -6.67
N GLY A 405 1.47 15.86 -6.69
CA GLY A 405 1.10 14.45 -6.53
C GLY A 405 1.18 13.64 -7.83
N PRO A 406 0.54 12.46 -7.90
CA PRO A 406 0.63 11.56 -9.04
C PRO A 406 0.13 12.18 -10.35
N LYS A 407 0.82 11.89 -11.45
CA LYS A 407 0.44 12.31 -12.81
C LYS A 407 0.21 11.11 -13.71
N PHE A 408 -0.88 11.17 -14.47
CA PHE A 408 -1.26 10.21 -15.50
C PHE A 408 -1.39 10.97 -16.82
N GLU A 409 -0.41 10.80 -17.71
CA GLU A 409 -0.24 11.62 -18.90
C GLU A 409 -0.41 10.79 -20.17
N GLY A 410 -1.53 10.98 -20.85
CA GLY A 410 -1.87 10.17 -22.02
C GLY A 410 -1.92 8.69 -21.67
N CYS A 411 -2.62 8.30 -20.61
CA CYS A 411 -2.81 6.89 -20.24
C CYS A 411 -4.17 6.39 -20.71
N GLU A 412 -4.25 5.16 -21.23
CA GLU A 412 -5.50 4.66 -21.81
C GLU A 412 -6.43 4.08 -20.73
N VAL A 413 -5.98 3.11 -19.94
CA VAL A 413 -6.77 2.54 -18.84
C VAL A 413 -6.00 2.69 -17.54
N CYS A 414 -6.57 3.37 -16.56
CA CYS A 414 -6.01 3.48 -15.22
C CYS A 414 -7.06 3.03 -14.19
N GLU A 415 -6.77 2.01 -13.40
CA GLU A 415 -7.68 1.44 -12.41
C GLU A 415 -7.05 1.38 -11.02
N PHE A 416 -7.78 1.90 -10.03
CA PHE A 416 -7.28 2.01 -8.65
C PHE A 416 -8.37 1.70 -7.63
N ASP A 417 -8.02 0.99 -6.55
CA ASP A 417 -8.97 0.79 -5.47
C ASP A 417 -8.96 2.00 -4.53
N ASN A 418 -7.81 2.30 -3.92
CA ASN A 418 -7.70 3.36 -2.92
C ASN A 418 -6.55 4.33 -3.22
N PHE A 419 -6.88 5.62 -3.27
CA PHE A 419 -5.92 6.72 -3.15
C PHE A 419 -6.07 7.40 -1.81
N TYR A 420 -4.97 7.53 -1.12
CA TYR A 420 -4.80 8.37 0.05
C TYR A 420 -3.61 9.27 -0.20
N VAL A 421 -3.87 10.53 -0.60
CA VAL A 421 -2.85 11.45 -1.08
C VAL A 421 -2.88 12.73 -0.27
N GLY A 422 -1.73 13.20 0.21
CA GLY A 422 -1.59 14.50 0.85
C GLY A 422 -0.52 15.33 0.19
N THR A 423 -0.71 16.65 0.16
CA THR A 423 0.38 17.61 0.01
C THR A 423 0.80 18.09 1.39
N ILE A 424 2.09 18.23 1.64
CA ILE A 424 2.61 18.45 3.01
C ILE A 424 3.22 19.85 3.17
N SER A 425 3.21 20.62 2.10
CA SER A 425 3.79 21.95 2.01
C SER A 425 3.00 22.76 0.99
N ALA A 426 3.20 24.08 0.97
CA ALA A 426 2.50 24.95 0.03
C ALA A 426 2.78 24.47 -1.40
N PRO A 427 1.76 23.98 -2.13
CA PRO A 427 1.96 23.46 -3.46
C PRO A 427 2.52 24.55 -4.37
N ILE A 428 3.39 24.16 -5.30
CA ILE A 428 3.83 25.07 -6.36
C ILE A 428 2.58 25.46 -7.16
N ALA A 429 2.49 26.71 -7.61
CA ALA A 429 1.36 27.19 -8.41
C ALA A 429 1.04 26.21 -9.57
N GLY A 430 -0.21 25.73 -9.60
CA GLY A 430 -0.69 24.78 -10.62
C GLY A 430 -0.43 23.31 -10.34
N ALA A 431 0.15 22.97 -9.18
CA ALA A 431 0.28 21.60 -8.71
C ALA A 431 -1.03 21.09 -8.09
N ALA A 432 -1.38 19.83 -8.41
CA ALA A 432 -2.55 19.14 -7.86
C ALA A 432 -2.14 17.88 -7.10
N HIS A 433 -3.02 17.41 -6.21
CA HIS A 433 -2.88 16.12 -5.54
C HIS A 433 -2.90 14.98 -6.55
N VAL A 434 -3.76 15.05 -7.57
CA VAL A 434 -3.78 14.07 -8.66
C VAL A 434 -4.04 14.80 -9.97
N SER A 435 -3.26 14.48 -11.00
CA SER A 435 -3.43 15.05 -12.34
C SER A 435 -3.66 13.96 -13.39
N ILE A 436 -4.76 14.09 -14.13
CA ILE A 436 -5.08 13.30 -15.32
C ILE A 436 -4.95 14.26 -16.51
N LEU A 437 -3.91 14.09 -17.31
CA LEU A 437 -3.50 15.05 -18.32
C LEU A 437 -3.36 14.35 -19.68
N PRO A 438 -3.40 15.10 -20.80
CA PRO A 438 -2.93 14.58 -22.07
C PRO A 438 -1.40 14.49 -22.05
N SER A 439 -0.83 13.56 -22.84
CA SER A 439 0.56 13.67 -23.28
C SER A 439 0.62 14.51 -24.56
N THR A 440 1.82 14.69 -25.12
CA THR A 440 1.99 15.29 -26.46
C THR A 440 1.34 14.47 -27.58
N GLU A 441 1.04 13.22 -27.28
CA GLU A 441 0.78 12.16 -28.24
C GLU A 441 -0.65 11.63 -28.18
N ARG A 442 -1.25 11.61 -26.99
CA ARG A 442 -2.66 11.23 -26.81
C ARG A 442 -3.28 11.82 -25.55
N ASN A 443 -4.60 11.85 -25.57
CA ASN A 443 -5.43 12.12 -24.39
C ASN A 443 -5.44 10.92 -23.45
N SER A 444 -5.66 11.18 -22.15
CA SER A 444 -5.97 10.09 -21.21
C SER A 444 -7.42 9.65 -21.41
N SER A 445 -7.70 8.35 -21.47
CA SER A 445 -9.02 7.90 -21.95
C SER A 445 -9.96 7.33 -20.88
N GLN A 446 -9.53 6.37 -20.07
CA GLN A 446 -10.32 5.73 -19.02
C GLN A 446 -9.57 5.79 -17.70
N PHE A 447 -10.10 6.56 -16.74
CA PHE A 447 -9.58 6.60 -15.38
C PHE A 447 -10.66 6.15 -14.41
N ARG A 448 -10.36 5.19 -13.54
CA ARG A 448 -11.30 4.64 -12.56
C ARG A 448 -10.67 4.56 -11.19
N SER A 449 -11.34 5.11 -10.19
CA SER A 449 -10.98 4.92 -8.80
C SER A 449 -12.20 4.62 -7.94
N THR A 450 -12.10 3.62 -7.07
CA THR A 450 -13.18 3.34 -6.10
C THR A 450 -13.24 4.45 -5.06
N LYS A 451 -12.08 4.86 -4.51
CA LYS A 451 -12.00 5.91 -3.49
C LYS A 451 -10.72 6.74 -3.63
N MET A 452 -10.88 8.05 -3.52
CA MET A 452 -9.81 9.02 -3.30
C MET A 452 -10.03 9.78 -2.00
N ARG A 453 -8.96 9.99 -1.24
CA ARG A 453 -8.93 10.90 -0.11
C ARG A 453 -7.74 11.83 -0.23
N PHE A 454 -8.01 13.12 -0.14
CA PHE A 454 -7.00 14.18 -0.03
C PHE A 454 -6.87 14.59 1.43
N LEU A 455 -5.64 14.77 1.92
CA LEU A 455 -5.40 15.01 3.34
C LEU A 455 -5.20 16.45 3.75
N ASP A 456 -4.74 17.32 2.86
CA ASP A 456 -4.31 18.66 3.23
C ASP A 456 -4.31 19.66 2.04
N HIS A 457 -3.77 20.86 2.28
CA HIS A 457 -3.68 22.03 1.39
C HIS A 457 -3.19 21.78 -0.06
N GLY A 458 -4.07 21.90 -1.08
CA GLY A 458 -3.66 22.15 -2.48
C GLY A 458 -4.80 22.06 -3.49
N ASP A 459 -4.52 22.23 -4.80
CA ASP A 459 -5.49 21.81 -5.82
C ASP A 459 -5.71 20.30 -5.67
N GLY A 460 -6.97 19.86 -5.65
CA GLY A 460 -7.28 18.45 -5.40
C GLY A 460 -7.02 17.61 -6.64
N LEU A 461 -8.06 17.46 -7.45
CA LEU A 461 -8.06 16.66 -8.66
C LEU A 461 -8.09 17.56 -9.89
N LYS A 462 -7.12 17.36 -10.80
CA LYS A 462 -7.06 18.04 -12.08
C LYS A 462 -7.30 17.06 -13.21
N ILE A 463 -8.30 17.34 -14.04
CA ILE A 463 -8.70 16.52 -15.19
C ILE A 463 -8.64 17.39 -16.43
N LYS A 464 -7.77 17.04 -17.38
CA LYS A 464 -7.61 17.79 -18.62
C LYS A 464 -7.60 16.87 -19.82
N ASN A 465 -8.40 17.21 -20.84
CA ASN A 465 -8.51 16.46 -22.09
C ASN A 465 -8.73 14.95 -21.87
N ALA A 466 -9.48 14.57 -20.83
CA ALA A 466 -9.78 13.17 -20.54
C ALA A 466 -11.11 12.76 -21.20
N THR A 467 -11.26 11.52 -21.67
CA THR A 467 -12.50 11.08 -22.35
C THR A 467 -13.50 10.33 -21.48
N SER A 468 -13.05 9.74 -20.37
CA SER A 468 -13.88 9.01 -19.41
C SER A 468 -13.17 8.92 -18.07
N VAL A 469 -13.77 9.52 -17.05
CA VAL A 469 -13.24 9.48 -15.67
C VAL A 469 -14.37 9.08 -14.73
N LYS A 470 -14.16 8.03 -13.94
CA LYS A 470 -15.11 7.58 -12.93
C LYS A 470 -14.44 7.50 -11.56
N ILE A 471 -14.98 8.22 -10.59
CA ILE A 471 -14.51 8.20 -9.21
C ILE A 471 -15.71 7.92 -8.31
N GLY A 472 -15.69 6.80 -7.58
CA GLY A 472 -16.80 6.44 -6.69
C GLY A 472 -16.94 7.45 -5.54
N ARG A 473 -15.87 7.62 -4.75
CA ARG A 473 -15.88 8.55 -3.63
C ARG A 473 -14.63 9.42 -3.60
N LEU A 474 -14.79 10.71 -3.37
CA LEU A 474 -13.73 11.69 -3.22
C LEU A 474 -13.89 12.42 -1.87
N ASP A 475 -12.99 12.15 -0.92
CA ASP A 475 -12.98 12.83 0.38
C ASP A 475 -11.90 13.91 0.39
N GLY A 476 -12.25 15.19 0.56
CA GLY A 476 -11.30 16.27 0.83
C GLY A 476 -11.16 16.54 2.33
N GLY A 477 -10.00 16.23 2.90
CA GLY A 477 -9.58 16.63 4.24
C GLY A 477 -8.83 17.96 4.21
N GLY A 478 -9.07 18.81 5.20
CA GLY A 478 -8.27 20.03 5.41
C GLY A 478 -8.92 21.33 4.95
N VAL A 479 -8.53 22.40 5.64
CA VAL A 479 -9.05 23.76 5.49
C VAL A 479 -7.96 24.56 4.79
N GLY A 480 -8.16 24.96 3.52
CA GLY A 480 -7.43 26.10 2.96
C GLY A 480 -6.47 25.91 1.78
N ALA A 481 -6.88 25.36 0.64
CA ALA A 481 -6.28 25.77 -0.64
C ALA A 481 -7.14 25.44 -1.89
N LEU A 482 -7.11 26.41 -2.83
CA LEU A 482 -7.45 26.38 -4.27
C LEU A 482 -8.70 25.57 -4.73
N THR A 483 -8.70 25.09 -5.98
CA THR A 483 -9.85 24.42 -6.62
C THR A 483 -9.75 22.91 -6.38
N MET A 484 -10.74 22.33 -5.70
CA MET A 484 -10.71 20.90 -5.34
C MET A 484 -10.88 19.96 -6.54
N ILE A 485 -11.72 20.32 -7.50
CA ILE A 485 -11.93 19.56 -8.73
C ILE A 485 -11.88 20.55 -9.90
N ASP A 486 -10.89 20.42 -10.77
CA ASP A 486 -10.72 21.23 -11.97
C ASP A 486 -10.84 20.35 -13.22
N ILE A 487 -11.87 20.60 -14.02
CA ILE A 487 -12.18 19.85 -15.24
C ILE A 487 -12.04 20.78 -16.43
N ASP A 488 -11.12 20.46 -17.34
CA ASP A 488 -10.88 21.24 -18.56
C ASP A 488 -10.95 20.35 -19.82
N ASN A 489 -11.79 20.73 -20.78
CA ASN A 489 -11.98 20.04 -22.06
C ASN A 489 -12.12 18.52 -21.95
N SER A 490 -12.88 18.02 -20.98
CA SER A 490 -12.97 16.58 -20.68
C SER A 490 -14.39 16.04 -20.84
N GLN A 491 -14.53 14.78 -21.24
CA GLN A 491 -15.80 14.14 -21.51
C GLN A 491 -16.08 13.03 -20.51
N VAL A 492 -17.37 12.78 -20.24
CA VAL A 492 -17.87 11.64 -19.45
C VAL A 492 -17.15 11.53 -18.10
N VAL A 493 -17.21 12.61 -17.32
CA VAL A 493 -16.65 12.64 -15.96
C VAL A 493 -17.77 12.33 -14.97
N HIS A 494 -17.62 11.28 -14.18
CA HIS A 494 -18.57 10.88 -13.14
C HIS A 494 -17.86 10.79 -11.79
N ILE A 495 -18.27 11.63 -10.83
CA ILE A 495 -17.81 11.58 -9.44
C ILE A 495 -19.04 11.41 -8.55
N ASP A 496 -19.25 10.23 -7.92
CA ASP A 496 -20.55 9.94 -7.27
C ASP A 496 -20.75 10.78 -6.00
N SER A 497 -19.68 11.02 -5.24
CA SER A 497 -19.72 11.85 -4.03
C SER A 497 -18.38 12.51 -3.73
N ALA A 498 -18.37 13.83 -3.63
CA ALA A 498 -17.23 14.59 -3.13
C ALA A 498 -17.60 15.27 -1.81
N SER A 499 -16.89 14.98 -0.72
CA SER A 499 -17.04 15.70 0.56
C SER A 499 -15.92 16.70 0.70
N LEU A 500 -16.23 18.00 0.71
CA LEU A 500 -15.23 19.06 0.64
C LEU A 500 -15.40 20.03 1.81
N ASN A 501 -14.29 20.37 2.47
CA ASN A 501 -14.25 21.44 3.47
C ASN A 501 -13.86 22.78 2.81
N ALA A 502 -13.89 23.86 3.59
CA ALA A 502 -13.58 25.23 3.14
C ALA A 502 -12.27 25.35 2.32
N GLY A 503 -12.30 26.15 1.24
CA GLY A 503 -11.24 26.36 0.26
C GLY A 503 -11.54 27.55 -0.67
N GLU A 504 -10.92 27.63 -1.86
CA GLU A 504 -11.33 28.68 -2.82
C GLU A 504 -12.57 28.28 -3.62
N ARG A 505 -12.57 27.05 -4.15
CA ARG A 505 -13.63 26.52 -5.00
C ARG A 505 -13.72 25.00 -4.86
N ALA A 506 -14.93 24.46 -4.84
CA ALA A 506 -15.17 23.02 -4.82
C ALA A 506 -15.05 22.39 -6.22
N LEU A 507 -15.65 23.01 -7.24
CA LEU A 507 -15.67 22.50 -8.61
C LEU A 507 -15.51 23.63 -9.62
N ARG A 508 -14.60 23.44 -10.58
CA ARG A 508 -14.48 24.25 -11.79
C ARG A 508 -14.65 23.36 -13.02
N VAL A 509 -15.46 23.83 -13.97
CA VAL A 509 -15.59 23.22 -15.30
C VAL A 509 -15.30 24.27 -16.36
N THR A 510 -14.31 24.02 -17.21
CA THR A 510 -13.89 24.88 -18.32
C THR A 510 -13.74 24.11 -19.62
N GLY A 511 -13.60 24.85 -20.72
CA GLY A 511 -13.21 24.29 -22.01
C GLY A 511 -14.41 23.89 -22.87
N GLY A 512 -14.33 24.17 -24.18
CA GLY A 512 -15.38 23.87 -25.14
C GLY A 512 -15.61 22.38 -25.38
N GLY A 513 -14.60 21.55 -25.08
CA GLY A 513 -14.70 20.09 -25.16
C GLY A 513 -15.37 19.43 -23.96
N SER A 514 -15.69 20.20 -22.90
CA SER A 514 -16.28 19.63 -21.69
C SER A 514 -17.76 19.28 -21.88
N ASP A 515 -18.08 18.00 -21.73
CA ASP A 515 -19.42 17.45 -21.95
C ASP A 515 -19.70 16.21 -21.08
N GLN A 516 -20.96 15.97 -20.76
CA GLN A 516 -21.43 14.84 -19.95
C GLN A 516 -20.71 14.76 -18.59
N ILE A 517 -20.72 15.86 -17.85
CA ILE A 517 -20.10 15.97 -16.52
C ILE A 517 -21.16 15.70 -15.44
N TYR A 518 -20.94 14.68 -14.60
CA TYR A 518 -21.85 14.25 -13.53
C TYR A 518 -21.11 14.26 -12.18
N ILE A 519 -21.46 15.19 -11.30
CA ILE A 519 -20.74 15.36 -10.03
C ILE A 519 -21.73 15.40 -8.86
N GLY A 520 -21.57 14.48 -7.92
CA GLY A 520 -22.16 14.54 -6.60
C GLY A 520 -21.30 15.37 -5.65
N LEU A 521 -21.82 16.46 -5.08
CA LEU A 521 -21.02 17.39 -4.27
C LEU A 521 -21.66 17.69 -2.91
N ASN A 522 -20.89 17.50 -1.84
CA ASN A 522 -21.22 17.91 -0.48
C ASN A 522 -20.08 18.79 0.04
N GLY A 523 -20.19 20.10 -0.19
CA GLY A 523 -19.22 21.10 0.23
C GLY A 523 -19.72 21.86 1.46
N ARG A 524 -18.98 21.80 2.57
CA ARG A 524 -19.31 22.54 3.79
C ARG A 524 -18.23 23.56 4.12
N GLY A 525 -18.66 24.74 4.57
CA GLY A 525 -17.81 25.82 5.04
C GLY A 525 -17.64 26.95 4.02
N THR A 526 -17.14 28.08 4.50
CA THR A 526 -16.97 29.29 3.69
C THR A 526 -15.87 29.10 2.65
N VAL A 527 -16.19 29.36 1.38
CA VAL A 527 -15.17 29.45 0.33
C VAL A 527 -14.86 30.90 -0.05
N THR A 528 -13.64 31.18 -0.49
CA THR A 528 -13.22 32.54 -0.89
C THR A 528 -13.60 32.90 -2.32
N ASP A 529 -14.04 31.94 -3.15
CA ASP A 529 -14.55 32.17 -4.51
C ASP A 529 -15.97 31.59 -4.69
N ASN A 530 -16.36 31.20 -5.91
CA ASN A 530 -17.63 30.51 -6.14
C ASN A 530 -17.45 29.02 -5.83
N HIS A 531 -18.34 28.36 -5.08
CA HIS A 531 -18.17 26.94 -4.77
C HIS A 531 -18.14 26.10 -6.05
N VAL A 532 -19.11 26.33 -6.94
CA VAL A 532 -19.17 25.71 -8.27
C VAL A 532 -19.10 26.77 -9.34
N HIS A 533 -18.24 26.57 -10.32
CA HIS A 533 -18.09 27.45 -11.48
C HIS A 533 -18.10 26.68 -12.80
N VAL A 534 -19.10 26.94 -13.63
CA VAL A 534 -19.17 26.50 -15.03
C VAL A 534 -18.86 27.69 -15.92
N ALA A 535 -17.72 27.66 -16.60
CA ALA A 535 -17.23 28.78 -17.38
C ALA A 535 -18.01 29.00 -18.68
N ALA A 536 -17.88 30.21 -19.24
CA ALA A 536 -18.64 30.64 -20.43
C ALA A 536 -18.39 29.78 -21.68
N ASN A 537 -17.19 29.20 -21.78
CA ASN A 537 -16.78 28.38 -22.90
C ASN A 537 -17.25 26.93 -22.81
N VAL A 538 -17.94 26.51 -21.75
CA VAL A 538 -18.51 25.17 -21.64
C VAL A 538 -19.79 25.09 -22.47
N GLY A 539 -19.81 24.21 -23.48
CA GLY A 539 -20.96 24.00 -24.36
C GLY A 539 -21.81 22.77 -24.02
N GLY A 540 -21.22 21.80 -23.31
CA GLY A 540 -21.83 20.50 -23.02
C GLY A 540 -22.80 20.48 -21.84
N LEU A 541 -23.22 19.26 -21.50
CA LEU A 541 -24.08 18.92 -20.37
C LEU A 541 -23.27 18.85 -19.06
N VAL A 542 -23.77 19.53 -18.03
CA VAL A 542 -23.29 19.42 -16.65
C VAL A 542 -24.45 19.06 -15.73
N VAL A 543 -24.29 18.02 -14.92
CA VAL A 543 -25.25 17.54 -13.93
C VAL A 543 -24.59 17.57 -12.56
N LEU A 544 -25.14 18.38 -11.68
CA LEU A 544 -24.74 18.51 -10.28
C LEU A 544 -25.81 17.80 -9.44
N ASN A 545 -25.46 16.66 -8.86
CA ASN A 545 -26.40 15.84 -8.11
C ASN A 545 -26.14 15.93 -6.59
N ASN A 546 -27.17 15.73 -5.77
CA ASN A 546 -27.08 15.73 -4.31
C ASN A 546 -26.28 16.92 -3.75
N LEU A 547 -26.48 18.10 -4.35
CA LEU A 547 -25.63 19.27 -4.13
C LEU A 547 -25.90 19.87 -2.75
N ASN A 548 -25.08 19.57 -1.76
CA ASN A 548 -25.16 20.16 -0.42
C ASN A 548 -24.06 21.20 -0.26
N LEU A 549 -24.40 22.48 -0.40
CA LEU A 549 -23.44 23.59 -0.29
C LEU A 549 -23.93 24.62 0.72
N ASN A 550 -23.02 25.14 1.54
CA ASN A 550 -23.33 26.23 2.44
C ASN A 550 -22.28 27.36 2.46
N GLN A 551 -22.75 28.57 2.80
CA GLN A 551 -21.94 29.74 3.14
C GLN A 551 -21.01 30.26 2.02
N ALA A 552 -21.58 30.76 0.92
CA ALA A 552 -20.77 31.54 -0.02
C ALA A 552 -20.26 32.83 0.66
N ALA A 553 -19.00 33.20 0.43
CA ALA A 553 -18.48 34.48 0.89
C ALA A 553 -19.23 35.67 0.26
N ALA A 554 -19.18 36.82 0.93
CA ALA A 554 -19.80 38.06 0.44
C ALA A 554 -19.35 38.38 -1.00
N GLY A 555 -20.32 38.63 -1.89
CA GLY A 555 -20.09 38.93 -3.30
C GLY A 555 -19.82 37.71 -4.20
N LYS A 556 -19.76 36.50 -3.65
CA LYS A 556 -19.62 35.23 -4.37
C LYS A 556 -20.94 34.48 -4.46
N SER A 557 -20.92 33.31 -5.11
CA SER A 557 -22.09 32.45 -5.28
C SER A 557 -21.79 30.98 -4.95
N LEU A 558 -22.79 30.24 -4.48
CA LEU A 558 -22.67 28.79 -4.36
C LEU A 558 -22.54 28.15 -5.75
N VAL A 559 -23.33 28.61 -6.73
CA VAL A 559 -23.24 28.12 -8.12
C VAL A 559 -23.16 29.27 -9.11
N LYS A 560 -22.11 29.27 -9.93
CA LYS A 560 -21.91 30.26 -10.99
C LYS A 560 -21.88 29.59 -12.37
N VAL A 561 -22.67 30.12 -13.31
CA VAL A 561 -22.73 29.64 -14.71
C VAL A 561 -22.62 30.82 -15.66
N ASP A 562 -21.46 30.94 -16.33
CA ASP A 562 -21.12 32.10 -17.16
C ASP A 562 -21.56 31.98 -18.64
N GLY A 563 -22.13 30.84 -19.05
CA GLY A 563 -22.32 30.50 -20.45
C GLY A 563 -23.62 29.76 -20.80
N PRO A 564 -23.72 29.27 -22.04
CA PRO A 564 -24.90 28.59 -22.56
C PRO A 564 -24.97 27.10 -22.20
N ALA A 565 -24.07 26.61 -21.34
CA ALA A 565 -24.04 25.23 -20.87
C ALA A 565 -25.42 24.79 -20.36
N LEU A 566 -25.81 23.55 -20.70
CA LEU A 566 -26.99 22.94 -20.13
C LEU A 566 -26.62 22.39 -18.75
N VAL A 567 -27.14 23.01 -17.69
CA VAL A 567 -26.81 22.65 -16.32
C VAL A 567 -28.06 22.15 -15.59
N PHE A 568 -28.01 20.91 -15.08
CA PHE A 568 -29.00 20.38 -14.16
C PHE A 568 -28.44 20.40 -12.74
N ILE A 569 -29.19 20.97 -11.81
CA ILE A 569 -28.93 20.93 -10.38
C ILE A 569 -30.03 20.10 -9.74
N GLU A 570 -29.69 18.88 -9.35
CA GLU A 570 -30.63 17.88 -8.87
C GLU A 570 -30.45 17.65 -7.37
N MET A 571 -31.58 17.65 -6.66
CA MET A 571 -31.64 17.50 -5.20
C MET A 571 -30.71 18.45 -4.43
N PRO A 572 -30.69 19.77 -4.74
CA PRO A 572 -29.87 20.71 -3.99
C PRO A 572 -30.35 20.90 -2.56
N LEU A 573 -29.40 21.05 -1.64
CA LEU A 573 -29.54 21.72 -0.36
C LEU A 573 -28.55 22.89 -0.34
N LEU A 574 -29.03 24.07 -0.72
CA LEU A 574 -28.19 25.26 -0.86
C LEU A 574 -28.54 26.28 0.22
N TYR A 575 -27.53 26.69 1.00
CA TYR A 575 -27.73 27.65 2.09
C TYR A 575 -26.67 28.75 2.09
N SER A 576 -27.05 30.03 2.09
CA SER A 576 -26.08 31.12 2.23
C SER A 576 -26.65 32.34 2.96
N THR A 577 -25.89 32.87 3.91
CA THR A 577 -26.20 34.11 4.64
C THR A 577 -25.57 35.33 3.98
N ASP A 578 -24.33 35.22 3.49
CA ASP A 578 -23.51 36.36 3.07
C ASP A 578 -23.33 36.46 1.55
N GLY A 579 -23.25 35.31 0.86
CA GLY A 579 -23.14 35.23 -0.60
C GLY A 579 -24.45 34.84 -1.28
N ASN A 580 -24.47 34.90 -2.62
CA ASN A 580 -25.63 34.53 -3.42
C ASN A 580 -25.76 33.01 -3.53
N ILE A 581 -26.97 32.51 -3.76
CA ILE A 581 -27.14 31.09 -4.09
C ILE A 581 -26.64 30.82 -5.51
N THR A 582 -27.09 31.62 -6.50
CA THR A 582 -26.63 31.50 -7.89
C THR A 582 -26.18 32.82 -8.53
N ASP A 583 -25.22 32.75 -9.45
CA ASP A 583 -24.86 33.81 -10.40
C ASP A 583 -24.89 33.25 -11.82
N LEU A 584 -25.94 33.60 -12.56
CA LEU A 584 -26.26 33.00 -13.86
C LEU A 584 -26.19 34.05 -14.96
N ALA A 585 -25.53 33.72 -16.06
CA ALA A 585 -25.54 34.54 -17.27
C ALA A 585 -26.95 34.70 -17.86
N ALA A 586 -27.18 35.79 -18.59
CA ALA A 586 -28.40 35.99 -19.35
C ALA A 586 -28.54 34.90 -20.43
N GLY A 587 -29.76 34.36 -20.60
CA GLY A 587 -30.00 33.26 -21.55
C GLY A 587 -29.46 31.90 -21.10
N ASN A 588 -29.17 31.72 -19.80
CA ASN A 588 -28.74 30.45 -19.24
C ASN A 588 -29.74 29.30 -19.52
N LYS A 589 -29.23 28.08 -19.51
CA LYS A 589 -30.02 26.83 -19.60
C LYS A 589 -29.91 26.04 -18.28
N VAL A 590 -30.06 26.74 -17.15
CA VAL A 590 -29.96 26.13 -15.82
C VAL A 590 -31.33 25.66 -15.36
N HIS A 591 -31.39 24.40 -14.93
CA HIS A 591 -32.59 23.76 -14.41
C HIS A 591 -32.33 23.26 -12.99
N ILE A 592 -33.14 23.69 -12.02
CA ILE A 592 -33.06 23.27 -10.62
C ILE A 592 -34.23 22.34 -10.31
N ARG A 593 -33.98 21.17 -9.74
CA ARG A 593 -35.01 20.13 -9.51
C ARG A 593 -34.92 19.50 -8.12
N ASN A 594 -36.08 19.26 -7.49
CA ASN A 594 -36.28 18.40 -6.32
C ASN A 594 -35.40 18.72 -5.09
N GLY A 595 -35.21 19.99 -4.74
CA GLY A 595 -34.40 20.37 -3.57
C GLY A 595 -34.87 21.63 -2.86
N ALA A 596 -34.11 22.03 -1.84
CA ALA A 596 -34.33 23.22 -1.04
C ALA A 596 -33.23 24.25 -1.29
N VAL A 597 -33.67 25.49 -1.54
CA VAL A 597 -32.79 26.66 -1.64
C VAL A 597 -33.22 27.62 -0.55
N LEU A 598 -32.31 27.93 0.37
CA LEU A 598 -32.55 28.75 1.55
C LEU A 598 -31.48 29.85 1.62
N GLY A 599 -31.86 31.12 1.73
CA GLY A 599 -30.85 32.16 1.90
C GLY A 599 -31.40 33.58 1.90
N ALA A 600 -30.80 34.43 2.73
CA ALA A 600 -31.20 35.83 2.89
C ALA A 600 -30.95 36.67 1.63
N ALA A 601 -29.96 36.28 0.80
CA ALA A 601 -29.58 36.99 -0.42
C ALA A 601 -30.43 36.62 -1.66
N GLY A 602 -31.38 35.70 -1.54
CA GLY A 602 -32.23 35.25 -2.65
C GLY A 602 -31.53 34.30 -3.64
N LEU A 603 -32.31 33.83 -4.63
CA LEU A 603 -31.92 32.79 -5.57
C LEU A 603 -30.82 33.22 -6.55
N SER A 604 -30.82 34.45 -7.04
CA SER A 604 -29.85 34.88 -8.06
C SER A 604 -29.47 36.36 -8.01
N LYS A 605 -28.22 36.65 -8.36
CA LYS A 605 -27.68 38.02 -8.49
C LYS A 605 -27.98 38.67 -9.85
N SER A 606 -27.95 37.87 -10.92
CA SER A 606 -27.86 38.36 -12.31
C SER A 606 -29.06 37.95 -13.18
N ALA A 607 -29.43 36.66 -13.20
CA ALA A 607 -30.58 36.14 -13.94
C ALA A 607 -31.22 34.99 -13.17
N ALA A 608 -32.53 34.79 -13.33
CA ALA A 608 -33.23 33.64 -12.75
C ALA A 608 -32.87 32.33 -13.49
N PRO A 609 -32.92 31.16 -12.81
CA PRO A 609 -32.86 29.88 -13.48
C PRO A 609 -33.98 29.75 -14.52
N ARG A 610 -33.71 29.05 -15.62
CA ARG A 610 -34.70 28.82 -16.68
C ARG A 610 -35.90 28.01 -16.19
N THR A 611 -35.67 27.07 -15.29
CA THR A 611 -36.73 26.25 -14.71
C THR A 611 -36.39 25.90 -13.27
N ILE A 612 -37.38 26.02 -12.39
CA ILE A 612 -37.32 25.55 -11.01
C ILE A 612 -38.48 24.58 -10.83
N LEU A 613 -38.17 23.31 -10.53
CA LEU A 613 -39.14 22.26 -10.22
C LEU A 613 -38.82 21.75 -8.81
N GLY A 614 -39.20 22.50 -7.78
CA GLY A 614 -38.91 22.19 -6.38
C GLY A 614 -39.38 23.28 -5.44
N THR A 615 -39.32 23.01 -4.14
CA THR A 615 -39.75 23.95 -3.10
C THR A 615 -38.69 25.03 -2.89
N VAL A 616 -39.00 26.27 -3.26
CA VAL A 616 -38.16 27.43 -2.92
C VAL A 616 -38.64 27.96 -1.58
N GLY A 617 -37.86 27.74 -0.53
CA GLY A 617 -38.11 28.33 0.78
C GLY A 617 -37.45 29.70 0.85
N ASN A 618 -38.18 30.76 0.53
CA ASN A 618 -37.83 32.04 1.18
C ASN A 618 -38.24 31.93 2.65
N ASP A 619 -37.49 32.59 3.55
CA ASP A 619 -37.85 32.82 4.96
C ASP A 619 -39.15 33.68 5.11
N GLY A 620 -40.19 33.39 4.33
CA GLY A 620 -41.45 34.14 4.32
C GLY A 620 -42.44 33.81 3.19
N GLY A 621 -42.18 32.84 2.31
CA GLY A 621 -43.14 32.50 1.26
C GLY A 621 -42.76 31.27 0.47
N TYR A 622 -43.53 30.19 0.65
CA TYR A 622 -43.50 29.02 -0.23
C TYR A 622 -43.97 29.45 -1.62
N ILE A 623 -43.14 29.22 -2.65
CA ILE A 623 -43.57 29.20 -4.05
C ILE A 623 -43.87 27.76 -4.43
#